data_AF-A0A0B8P5X4-F1
#
_entry.id   AF-A0A0B8P5X4-F1
#
_cell.length_a   1.000
_cell.length_b   1.000
_cell.length_c   1.000
_cell.angle_alpha   90.00
_cell.angle_beta   90.00
_cell.angle_gamma   90.00
#
_symmetry.space_group_name_H-M   'P 1'
#
loop_
_entity.id
_entity.type
_entity.pdbx_description
1 polymer ?
#
loop_
_entity_poly.entity_id
_entity_poly.type
_entity_poly.pdbx_seq_one_letter_code
_entity_poly.pdbx_strand_id
1 'polypeptide(L)'
;MKKVMLGFWIVVLGLSLLWFLSLLTGEQTFSQLLGAKALMQFTGYMAICLMAIVMVLSLRLQRVDNLLGGLDRSYRLHKWLAIAALVFSVIHFFWKDIAGLLASLGVYTAEPKREGAVKLHDQGREIAEQADRFLYHCYLNRRCAHQVRSISLVQKSTQSHLSGVYCFGLPLHQIVW
;
A
#
# COMPACT_ATOMS: atom_id res chain seq x y z
N MET A 1 -27.85 -22.91 7.32
CA MET A 1 -26.66 -23.24 6.52
C MET A 1 -26.66 -22.61 5.12
N LYS A 2 -27.67 -22.87 4.27
CA LYS A 2 -27.70 -22.46 2.85
C LYS A 2 -27.51 -20.96 2.57
N LYS A 3 -28.08 -20.06 3.39
CA LYS A 3 -27.99 -18.60 3.17
C LYS A 3 -26.57 -18.02 3.26
N VAL A 4 -25.70 -18.61 4.09
CA VAL A 4 -24.32 -18.10 4.29
C VAL A 4 -23.43 -18.51 3.11
N MET A 5 -23.56 -19.76 2.64
CA MET A 5 -22.88 -20.20 1.42
C MET A 5 -23.35 -19.43 0.19
N LEU A 6 -24.64 -19.07 0.12
CA LEU A 6 -25.17 -18.25 -0.96
C LEU A 6 -24.51 -16.87 -1.02
N GLY A 7 -24.34 -16.19 0.12
CA GLY A 7 -23.66 -14.88 0.18
C GLY A 7 -22.20 -14.95 -0.30
N PHE A 8 -21.48 -16.00 0.10
CA PHE A 8 -20.12 -16.26 -0.40
C PHE A 8 -20.11 -16.47 -1.92
N TRP A 9 -21.01 -17.31 -2.43
CA TRP A 9 -21.11 -17.58 -3.86
C TRP A 9 -21.52 -16.35 -4.67
N ILE A 10 -22.42 -15.49 -4.16
CA ILE A 10 -22.81 -14.24 -4.83
C ILE A 10 -21.61 -13.31 -4.98
N VAL A 11 -20.78 -13.16 -3.93
CA VAL A 11 -19.59 -12.32 -3.98
C VAL A 11 -18.60 -12.87 -5.01
N VAL A 12 -18.27 -14.16 -4.91
CA VAL A 12 -17.29 -14.79 -5.83
C VAL A 12 -17.79 -14.77 -7.27
N LEU A 13 -19.06 -15.09 -7.52
CA LEU A 13 -19.66 -15.04 -8.85
C LEU A 13 -19.76 -13.61 -9.38
N GLY A 14 -20.09 -12.63 -8.54
CA GLY A 14 -20.15 -11.22 -8.93
C GLY A 14 -18.79 -10.69 -9.37
N LEU A 15 -17.73 -11.01 -8.63
CA LEU A 15 -16.36 -10.66 -9.01
C LEU A 15 -15.93 -11.37 -10.30
N SER A 16 -16.21 -12.67 -10.43
CA SER A 16 -15.90 -13.44 -11.64
C SER A 16 -16.65 -12.93 -12.86
N LEU A 17 -17.93 -12.55 -12.73
CA LEU A 17 -18.70 -11.91 -13.80
C LEU A 17 -18.09 -10.57 -14.20
N LEU A 18 -17.66 -9.77 -13.22
CA LEU A 18 -17.06 -8.46 -13.49
C LEU A 18 -15.74 -8.60 -14.25
N TRP A 19 -14.94 -9.61 -13.91
CA TRP A 19 -13.74 -9.97 -14.67
C TRP A 19 -14.09 -10.50 -16.07
N PHE A 20 -15.11 -11.35 -16.19
CA PHE A 20 -15.57 -11.85 -17.48
C PHE A 20 -16.04 -10.72 -18.40
N LEU A 21 -16.76 -9.73 -17.86
CA LEU A 21 -17.19 -8.55 -18.61
C LEU A 21 -16.01 -7.70 -19.09
N SER A 22 -14.92 -7.67 -18.31
CA SER A 22 -13.65 -7.07 -18.73
C SER A 22 -13.00 -7.84 -19.88
N LEU A 23 -13.23 -9.14 -20.01
CA LEU A 23 -12.76 -9.95 -21.14
C LEU A 23 -13.57 -9.68 -22.41
N LEU A 24 -14.89 -9.46 -22.30
CA LEU A 24 -15.75 -9.12 -23.43
C LEU A 24 -15.45 -7.74 -24.05
N THR A 25 -14.92 -6.81 -23.26
CA THR A 25 -14.62 -5.44 -23.68
C THR A 25 -13.21 -5.28 -24.28
N GLY A 26 -12.32 -6.23 -24.05
CA GLY A 26 -11.02 -6.26 -24.70
C GLY A 26 -11.07 -7.11 -25.98
N GLU A 27 -10.51 -6.61 -27.08
CA GLU A 27 -10.24 -7.45 -28.26
C GLU A 27 -9.11 -8.45 -27.93
N GLN A 28 -9.42 -9.48 -27.16
CA GLN A 28 -8.49 -10.50 -26.71
C GLN A 28 -8.61 -11.74 -27.61
N THR A 29 -7.49 -12.20 -28.17
CA THR A 29 -7.48 -13.48 -28.88
C THR A 29 -7.66 -14.66 -27.91
N PHE A 30 -8.24 -15.77 -28.38
CA PHE A 30 -8.49 -16.99 -27.56
C PHE A 30 -7.21 -17.52 -26.88
N SER A 31 -6.05 -17.32 -27.52
CA SER A 31 -4.72 -17.63 -26.97
C SER A 31 -4.33 -16.75 -25.76
N GLN A 32 -4.71 -15.47 -25.76
CA GLN A 32 -4.49 -14.55 -24.64
C GLN A 32 -5.44 -14.83 -23.47
N LEU A 33 -6.64 -15.36 -23.76
CA LEU A 33 -7.67 -15.70 -22.77
C LEU A 33 -7.28 -16.85 -21.84
N LEU A 34 -6.61 -17.86 -22.40
CA LEU A 34 -6.15 -19.07 -21.69
C LEU A 34 -4.67 -18.99 -21.29
N GLY A 35 -3.99 -17.90 -21.60
CA GLY A 35 -2.57 -17.75 -21.30
C GLY A 35 -2.28 -17.58 -19.81
N ALA A 36 -1.09 -17.99 -19.37
CA ALA A 36 -0.61 -17.84 -18.00
C ALA A 36 -0.73 -16.40 -17.45
N LYS A 37 -0.69 -15.39 -18.32
CA LYS A 37 -0.90 -13.97 -17.97
C LYS A 37 -2.33 -13.67 -17.53
N ALA A 38 -3.34 -14.22 -18.21
CA ALA A 38 -4.74 -14.01 -17.86
C ALA A 38 -5.06 -14.63 -16.49
N LEU A 39 -4.53 -15.84 -16.23
CA LEU A 39 -4.66 -16.49 -14.92
C LEU A 39 -3.95 -15.73 -13.80
N MET A 40 -2.77 -15.16 -14.08
CA MET A 40 -2.06 -14.31 -13.10
C MET A 40 -2.84 -13.03 -12.77
N GLN A 41 -3.44 -12.39 -13.78
CA GLN A 41 -4.29 -11.21 -13.57
C GLN A 41 -5.57 -11.56 -12.80
N PHE A 42 -6.21 -12.67 -13.15
CA PHE A 42 -7.43 -13.15 -12.49
C PHE A 42 -7.18 -13.43 -11.00
N THR A 43 -6.12 -14.17 -10.66
CA THR A 43 -5.79 -14.50 -9.26
C THR A 43 -5.47 -13.25 -8.44
N GLY A 44 -4.77 -12.27 -9.01
CA GLY A 44 -4.48 -11.00 -8.35
C GLY A 44 -5.73 -10.14 -8.14
N TYR A 45 -6.59 -10.03 -9.15
CA TYR A 45 -7.86 -9.31 -9.07
C TYR A 45 -8.76 -9.89 -7.98
N MET A 46 -8.94 -11.21 -7.97
CA MET A 46 -9.71 -11.89 -6.93
C MET A 46 -9.12 -11.64 -5.53
N ALA A 47 -7.80 -11.75 -5.35
CA ALA A 47 -7.17 -11.55 -4.05
C ALA A 47 -7.44 -10.13 -3.47
N ILE A 48 -7.25 -9.08 -4.27
CA ILE A 48 -7.45 -7.69 -3.83
C ILE A 48 -8.92 -7.42 -3.51
N CYS A 49 -9.84 -7.83 -4.40
CA CYS A 49 -11.26 -7.59 -4.22
C CYS A 49 -11.82 -8.36 -3.00
N LEU A 50 -11.43 -9.62 -2.80
CA LEU A 50 -11.85 -10.37 -1.60
C LEU A 50 -11.30 -9.70 -0.33
N MET A 51 -10.04 -9.28 -0.30
CA MET A 51 -9.45 -8.60 0.86
C MET A 51 -10.17 -7.27 1.17
N ALA A 52 -10.50 -6.48 0.15
CA ALA A 52 -11.25 -5.24 0.33
C ALA A 52 -12.63 -5.49 0.99
N ILE A 53 -13.35 -6.52 0.54
CA ILE A 53 -14.66 -6.90 1.12
C ILE A 53 -14.50 -7.38 2.55
N VAL A 54 -13.46 -8.19 2.84
CA VAL A 54 -13.13 -8.65 4.20
C VAL A 54 -12.90 -7.46 5.14
N MET A 55 -12.19 -6.44 4.67
CA MET A 55 -11.92 -5.22 5.44
C MET A 55 -13.20 -4.42 5.72
N VAL A 56 -14.06 -4.22 4.72
CA VAL A 56 -15.36 -3.56 4.90
C VAL A 56 -16.24 -4.34 5.88
N LEU A 57 -16.21 -5.67 5.83
CA LEU A 57 -16.96 -6.52 6.74
C LEU A 57 -16.42 -6.46 8.18
N SER A 58 -15.11 -6.20 8.35
CA SER A 58 -14.46 -6.02 9.65
C SER A 58 -14.86 -4.71 10.35
N LEU A 59 -15.21 -3.67 9.58
CA LEU A 59 -15.70 -2.39 10.08
C LEU A 59 -17.10 -2.45 10.70
N ARG A 60 -17.75 -3.62 10.75
CA ARG A 60 -19.09 -3.85 11.33
C ARG A 60 -20.12 -2.79 10.94
N LEU A 61 -20.17 -2.41 9.66
CA LEU A 61 -21.17 -1.45 9.19
C LEU A 61 -22.58 -2.03 9.40
N GLN A 62 -23.38 -1.39 10.25
CA GLN A 62 -24.76 -1.80 10.57
C GLN A 62 -25.63 -1.99 9.32
N ARG A 63 -25.40 -1.20 8.25
CA ARG A 63 -26.10 -1.35 6.96
C ARG A 63 -25.79 -2.68 6.25
N VAL A 64 -24.53 -3.11 6.31
CA VAL A 64 -24.07 -4.35 5.68
C VAL A 64 -24.62 -5.55 6.47
N ASP A 65 -24.63 -5.45 7.79
CA ASP A 65 -25.13 -6.51 8.68
C ASP A 65 -26.65 -6.72 8.55
N ASN A 66 -27.42 -5.65 8.32
CA ASN A 66 -28.84 -5.71 7.98
C ASN A 66 -29.07 -6.36 6.60
N LEU A 67 -28.23 -6.07 5.60
CA LEU A 67 -28.36 -6.65 4.25
C LEU A 67 -28.01 -8.15 4.22
N LEU A 68 -27.08 -8.59 5.07
CA LEU A 68 -26.64 -9.98 5.19
C LEU A 68 -27.50 -10.84 6.15
N GLY A 69 -28.47 -10.22 6.82
CA GLY A 69 -29.49 -10.91 7.61
C GLY A 69 -29.01 -11.40 8.97
N GLY A 70 -28.13 -10.63 9.63
CA GLY A 70 -27.81 -10.75 11.06
C GLY A 70 -26.33 -10.91 11.41
N LEU A 71 -25.98 -10.42 12.61
CA LEU A 71 -24.64 -10.36 13.22
C LEU A 71 -23.86 -11.68 13.20
N ASP A 72 -24.58 -12.79 13.28
CA ASP A 72 -24.01 -14.12 13.39
C ASP A 72 -23.57 -14.70 12.02
N ARG A 73 -24.07 -14.14 10.91
CA ARG A 73 -23.72 -14.56 9.54
C ARG A 73 -22.52 -13.82 8.97
N SER A 74 -22.41 -12.52 9.25
CA SER A 74 -21.27 -11.70 8.80
C SER A 74 -19.95 -12.25 9.36
N TYR A 75 -19.94 -12.70 10.62
CA TYR A 75 -18.76 -13.34 11.21
C TYR A 75 -18.31 -14.60 10.47
N ARG A 76 -19.25 -15.50 10.15
CA ARG A 76 -18.93 -16.72 9.38
C ARG A 76 -18.47 -16.38 7.96
N LEU A 77 -19.12 -15.42 7.31
CA LEU A 77 -18.77 -15.00 5.95
C LEU A 77 -17.37 -14.36 5.90
N HIS A 78 -17.01 -13.54 6.89
CA HIS A 78 -15.68 -12.94 7.00
C HIS A 78 -14.59 -14.00 7.07
N LYS A 79 -14.77 -15.03 7.92
CA LYS A 79 -13.81 -16.14 8.03
C LYS A 79 -13.61 -16.85 6.69
N TRP A 80 -14.69 -17.18 5.98
CA TRP A 80 -14.60 -17.87 4.69
C TRP A 80 -13.99 -16.99 3.59
N LEU A 81 -14.37 -15.71 3.52
CA LEU A 81 -13.79 -14.75 2.56
C LEU A 81 -12.30 -14.52 2.84
N ALA A 82 -11.90 -14.40 4.11
CA ALA A 82 -10.50 -14.21 4.50
C ALA A 82 -9.64 -15.43 4.13
N ILE A 83 -10.12 -16.65 4.37
CA ILE A 83 -9.41 -17.87 3.97
C ILE A 83 -9.29 -17.94 2.44
N ALA A 84 -10.36 -17.66 1.71
CA ALA A 84 -10.33 -17.64 0.25
C ALA A 84 -9.33 -16.60 -0.29
N ALA A 85 -9.34 -15.37 0.26
CA ALA A 85 -8.40 -14.32 -0.10
C ALA A 85 -6.93 -14.75 0.12
N LEU A 86 -6.67 -15.42 1.25
CA LEU A 86 -5.34 -15.90 1.59
C LEU A 86 -4.88 -17.01 0.63
N VAL A 87 -5.76 -17.95 0.27
CA VAL A 87 -5.48 -18.98 -0.73
C VAL A 87 -5.16 -18.37 -2.09
N PHE A 88 -5.96 -17.42 -2.59
CA PHE A 88 -5.68 -16.73 -3.85
C PHE A 88 -4.37 -15.93 -3.82
N SER A 89 -4.06 -15.28 -2.69
CA SER A 89 -2.80 -14.55 -2.50
C SER A 89 -1.58 -15.47 -2.58
N VAL A 90 -1.64 -16.64 -1.93
CA VAL A 90 -0.60 -17.66 -2.01
C VAL A 90 -0.46 -18.17 -3.45
N ILE A 91 -1.56 -18.52 -4.11
CA ILE A 91 -1.53 -18.94 -5.52
C ILE A 91 -0.91 -17.85 -6.40
N HIS A 92 -1.27 -16.59 -6.20
CA HIS A 92 -0.73 -15.46 -6.95
C HIS A 92 0.78 -15.28 -6.74
N PHE A 93 1.26 -15.49 -5.51
CA PHE A 93 2.68 -15.44 -5.18
C PHE A 93 3.46 -16.56 -5.90
N PHE A 94 3.00 -17.81 -5.77
CA PHE A 94 3.61 -18.98 -6.40
C PHE A 94 3.43 -19.01 -7.94
N TRP A 95 2.54 -18.17 -8.48
CA TRP A 95 2.30 -18.11 -9.92
C TRP A 95 3.55 -17.69 -10.71
N LYS A 96 4.46 -16.90 -10.12
CA LYS A 96 5.71 -16.51 -10.77
C LYS A 96 6.62 -17.70 -11.03
N ASP A 97 6.73 -18.60 -10.06
CA ASP A 97 7.55 -19.81 -10.18
C ASP A 97 6.91 -20.81 -11.15
N ILE A 98 5.59 -20.96 -11.09
CA ILE A 98 4.82 -21.81 -12.01
C ILE A 98 4.93 -21.29 -13.44
N ALA A 99 4.77 -19.99 -13.66
CA ALA A 99 4.93 -19.38 -14.98
C ALA A 99 6.35 -19.53 -15.52
N GLY A 100 7.37 -19.40 -14.66
CA GLY A 100 8.76 -19.69 -15.01
C GLY A 100 8.98 -21.14 -15.42
N LEU A 101 8.39 -22.09 -14.69
CA LEU A 101 8.45 -23.52 -15.00
C LEU A 101 7.73 -23.84 -16.34
N LEU A 102 6.53 -23.29 -16.57
CA LEU A 102 5.81 -23.49 -17.83
C LEU A 102 6.53 -22.84 -19.02
N ALA A 103 7.23 -21.72 -18.82
CA ALA A 103 8.11 -21.13 -19.84
C ALA A 103 9.32 -22.04 -20.13
N SER A 104 9.91 -22.64 -19.09
CA SER A 104 11.03 -23.59 -19.26
C SER A 104 10.63 -24.88 -20.00
N LEU A 105 9.35 -25.27 -19.92
CA LEU A 105 8.77 -26.40 -20.65
C LEU A 105 8.42 -26.07 -22.12
N GLY A 106 8.66 -24.85 -22.59
CA GLY A 106 8.38 -24.42 -23.98
C GLY A 106 6.89 -24.22 -24.30
N VAL A 107 6.01 -24.29 -23.29
CA VAL A 107 4.56 -24.10 -23.45
C VAL A 107 4.20 -22.61 -23.65
N TYR A 108 5.07 -21.70 -23.18
CA TYR A 108 4.92 -20.25 -23.36
C TYR A 108 6.23 -19.62 -23.84
N THR A 109 6.16 -18.81 -24.89
CA THR A 109 7.24 -17.85 -25.15
C THR A 109 7.18 -16.79 -24.06
N ALA A 110 8.23 -16.71 -23.24
CA ALA A 110 8.43 -15.55 -22.40
C ALA A 110 8.48 -14.34 -23.35
N GLU A 111 7.47 -13.46 -23.28
CA GLU A 111 7.52 -12.21 -24.04
C GLU A 111 8.85 -11.53 -23.63
N PRO A 112 9.72 -11.17 -24.59
CA PRO A 112 10.99 -10.54 -24.26
C PRO A 112 10.66 -9.32 -23.39
N LYS A 113 11.32 -9.24 -22.24
CA LYS A 113 11.21 -8.09 -21.32
C LYS A 113 11.49 -6.85 -22.16
N ARG A 114 10.45 -6.13 -22.59
CA ARG A 114 10.60 -4.96 -23.48
C ARG A 114 11.58 -4.02 -22.79
N GLU A 115 12.75 -3.79 -23.38
CA GLU A 115 13.83 -3.02 -22.77
C GLU A 115 13.34 -1.63 -22.31
N GLY A 116 12.35 -1.07 -23.01
CA GLY A 116 11.68 0.18 -22.63
C GLY A 116 10.88 0.12 -21.32
N ALA A 117 10.25 -1.02 -20.97
CA ALA A 117 9.54 -1.17 -19.71
C ALA A 117 10.49 -1.26 -18.50
N VAL A 118 11.70 -1.79 -18.73
CA VAL A 118 12.79 -1.78 -17.73
C VAL A 118 13.29 -0.37 -17.51
N LYS A 119 13.58 0.37 -18.60
CA LYS A 119 14.03 1.76 -18.52
C LYS A 119 13.01 2.68 -17.82
N LEU A 120 11.71 2.51 -18.09
CA LEU A 120 10.68 3.32 -17.43
C LEU A 120 10.55 3.02 -15.92
N HIS A 121 10.71 1.75 -15.53
CA HIS A 121 10.71 1.34 -14.13
C HIS A 121 11.95 1.84 -13.38
N ASP A 122 13.12 1.79 -14.01
CA ASP A 122 14.37 2.30 -13.43
C ASP A 122 14.32 3.83 -13.30
N GLN A 123 13.78 4.53 -14.31
CA GLN A 123 13.53 5.96 -14.23
C GLN A 123 12.50 6.31 -13.14
N GLY A 124 11.44 5.52 -12.99
CA GLY A 124 10.46 5.66 -11.89
C GLY A 124 11.10 5.53 -10.50
N ARG A 125 12.07 4.61 -10.35
CA ARG A 125 12.82 4.42 -9.11
C ARG A 125 13.70 5.63 -8.79
N GLU A 126 14.40 6.19 -9.78
CA GLU A 126 15.20 7.41 -9.61
C GLU A 126 14.34 8.60 -9.17
N ILE A 127 13.14 8.78 -9.76
CA ILE A 127 12.23 9.87 -9.39
C ILE A 127 11.75 9.71 -7.93
N ALA A 128 11.47 8.47 -7.49
CA ALA A 128 11.10 8.18 -6.11
C ALA A 128 12.25 8.49 -5.13
N GLU A 129 13.49 8.09 -5.45
CA GLU A 129 14.66 8.42 -4.63
C GLU A 129 14.95 9.93 -4.58
N GLN A 130 14.71 10.65 -5.69
CA GLN A 130 14.80 12.12 -5.71
C GLN A 130 13.74 12.77 -4.82
N ALA A 131 12.50 12.29 -4.88
CA ALA A 131 11.40 12.79 -4.06
C ALA A 131 11.66 12.55 -2.56
N ASP A 132 12.15 11.37 -2.18
CA ASP A 132 12.52 11.06 -0.81
C ASP A 132 13.67 11.94 -0.30
N ARG A 133 14.69 12.18 -1.14
CA ARG A 133 15.80 13.08 -0.80
C ARG A 133 15.33 14.53 -0.60
N PHE A 134 14.38 14.99 -1.42
CA PHE A 134 13.76 16.30 -1.29
C PHE A 134 12.91 16.40 -0.01
N LEU A 135 12.07 15.40 0.28
CA LEU A 135 11.28 15.34 1.51
C LEU A 135 12.18 15.30 2.76
N TYR A 136 13.29 14.57 2.71
CA TYR A 136 14.28 14.56 3.79
C TYR A 136 14.90 15.95 4.01
N HIS A 137 15.27 16.67 2.94
CA HIS A 137 15.76 18.05 3.04
C HIS A 137 14.71 19.01 3.59
N CYS A 138 13.46 18.93 3.11
CA CYS A 138 12.36 19.73 3.65
C CYS A 138 12.11 19.43 5.13
N TYR A 139 12.16 18.15 5.52
CA TYR A 139 12.03 17.73 6.92
C TYR A 139 13.17 18.25 7.79
N LEU A 140 14.42 18.13 7.34
CA LEU A 140 15.60 18.61 8.07
C LEU A 140 15.58 20.14 8.20
N ASN A 141 15.24 20.85 7.13
CA ASN A 141 15.16 22.31 7.15
C ASN A 141 14.03 22.79 8.08
N ARG A 142 12.86 22.13 8.04
CA ARG A 142 11.75 22.45 8.96
C ARG A 142 12.10 22.12 10.40
N ARG A 143 12.82 21.02 10.66
CA ARG A 143 13.30 20.63 11.99
C ARG A 143 14.42 21.56 12.49
N CYS A 144 15.34 22.00 11.63
CA CYS A 144 16.34 23.02 11.95
C CYS A 144 15.69 24.37 12.24
N ALA A 145 14.73 24.81 11.42
CA ALA A 145 13.98 26.04 11.66
C ALA A 145 13.20 25.98 12.99
N HIS A 146 12.63 24.82 13.33
CA HIS A 146 11.96 24.60 14.61
C HIS A 146 12.96 24.61 15.79
N GLN A 147 14.10 23.95 15.67
CA GLN A 147 15.14 23.89 16.71
C GLN A 147 15.82 25.24 16.95
N VAL A 148 16.10 26.01 15.90
CA VAL A 148 16.67 27.36 16.03
C VAL A 148 15.66 28.31 16.68
N ARG A 149 14.37 28.16 16.38
CA ARG A 149 13.30 28.94 17.03
C ARG A 149 13.11 28.55 18.49
N SER A 150 13.27 27.29 18.88
CA SER A 150 13.21 26.90 20.29
C SER A 150 14.43 27.39 21.09
N ILE A 151 15.64 27.35 20.50
CA ILE A 151 16.86 27.87 21.13
C ILE A 151 16.78 29.40 21.34
N SER A 152 16.27 30.16 20.35
CA SER A 152 16.14 31.61 20.49
C SER A 152 15.12 32.04 21.56
N LEU A 153 14.04 31.25 21.75
CA LEU A 153 13.08 31.49 22.82
C LEU A 153 13.65 31.21 24.21
N VAL A 154 14.47 30.15 24.36
CA VAL A 154 15.18 29.85 25.61
C VAL A 154 16.22 30.93 25.94
N GLN A 155 17.04 31.35 24.96
CA GLN A 155 18.04 32.40 25.16
C GLN A 155 17.41 33.74 25.58
N LYS A 156 16.26 34.09 25.00
CA LYS A 156 15.53 35.32 25.35
C LYS A 156 15.01 35.29 26.80
N SER A 157 14.60 34.13 27.30
CA SER A 157 14.18 33.93 28.69
C SER A 157 15.36 33.99 29.68
N THR A 158 16.53 33.46 29.33
CA THR A 158 17.72 33.53 30.18
C THR A 158 18.30 34.96 30.25
N GLN A 159 18.24 35.71 29.15
CA GLN A 159 18.74 37.08 29.11
C GLN A 159 17.89 38.07 29.93
N SER A 160 16.56 37.85 30.04
CA SER A 160 15.69 38.65 30.92
C SER A 160 15.92 38.39 32.42
N HIS A 161 16.45 37.22 32.80
CA HIS A 161 16.85 36.94 34.19
C HIS A 161 18.23 37.53 34.52
N LEU A 162 19.13 37.60 33.54
CA LEU A 162 20.49 38.14 33.72
C LEU A 162 20.54 39.67 33.74
N SER A 163 19.63 40.38 33.07
CA SER A 163 19.53 41.85 33.15
C SER A 163 19.12 42.38 34.52
N GLY A 164 18.61 41.53 35.42
CA GLY A 164 18.35 41.89 36.82
C GLY A 164 19.57 41.76 37.75
N VAL A 165 20.64 41.10 37.31
CA VAL A 165 21.81 40.78 38.14
C VAL A 165 23.02 41.67 37.83
N TYR A 166 23.10 42.31 36.66
CA TYR A 166 24.20 43.20 36.29
C TYR A 166 24.07 44.66 36.79
N CYS A 167 23.46 44.87 37.96
CA CYS A 167 23.43 46.18 38.65
C CYS A 167 24.53 46.33 39.73
N PHE A 168 25.52 45.43 39.76
CA PHE A 168 26.61 45.47 40.75
C PHE A 168 27.98 45.34 40.07
N GLY A 169 28.73 46.46 40.02
CA GLY A 169 30.20 46.45 39.97
C GLY A 169 30.89 46.57 38.60
N LEU A 170 31.15 47.81 38.17
CA LEU A 170 32.35 48.19 37.39
C LEU A 170 33.66 47.84 38.18
N PRO A 171 34.89 48.12 37.68
CA PRO A 171 35.54 47.77 36.41
C PRO A 171 36.99 47.25 36.63
N LEU A 172 37.42 46.16 36.02
CA LEU A 172 38.85 45.77 35.95
C LEU A 172 39.07 45.07 34.61
N HIS A 173 39.51 45.75 33.55
CA HIS A 173 40.91 46.10 33.24
C HIS A 173 41.84 44.87 33.27
N GLN A 174 42.23 44.43 32.06
CA GLN A 174 43.45 43.70 31.66
C GLN A 174 43.45 42.18 31.63
N ILE A 175 44.32 41.69 30.73
CA ILE A 175 44.77 40.31 30.40
C ILE A 175 44.05 39.81 29.12
N VAL A 176 44.54 40.06 27.87
CA VAL A 176 45.85 39.76 27.24
C VAL A 176 46.16 38.25 27.42
N TRP A 177 45.91 37.36 26.47
CA TRP A 177 46.33 37.25 25.07
C TRP A 177 45.25 36.60 24.19
#